data_AF-B3GPB8-F1
#
_entry.id   AF-B3GPB8-F1
#
_cell.length_a   1.000
_cell.length_b   1.000
_cell.length_c   1.000
_cell.angle_alpha   90.00
_cell.angle_beta   90.00
_cell.angle_gamma   90.00
#
_symmetry.space_group_name_H-M   'P 1'
#
loop_
_entity.id
_entity.type
_entity.pdbx_description
1 polymer ?
#
loop_
_entity_poly.entity_id
_entity_poly.type
_entity_poly.pdbx_seq_one_letter_code
_entity_poly.pdbx_strand_id
1 'polypeptide(L)'
;YLANPVTTHVQSAEQHNQDINSLALISARKTEEALEIMKLMLASILTALCQAVDLRQLEEILVKVVVDVISKVSDECGLPESMKKELVNAAGGIPVYSYLENPCDPSLPLLSKLRQTCLECILRSPGSNEVSHGPLVDKIREFEAQLMSELEAEMTATRLSYERTHPAITTVETATQDPSSDGLVLVTGFARY
;
A
#
# COMPACT_ATOMS: atom_id res chain seq x y z
N TYR A 1 9.65 -27.44 16.70
CA TYR A 1 8.83 -28.40 17.47
C TYR A 1 8.60 -29.69 16.67
N LEU A 2 7.80 -29.69 15.59
CA LEU A 2 7.54 -30.91 14.81
C LEU A 2 8.73 -31.44 14.00
N ALA A 3 9.72 -30.60 13.70
CA ALA A 3 10.94 -30.99 13.00
C ALA A 3 11.97 -31.74 13.88
N ASN A 4 11.71 -31.88 15.18
CA ASN A 4 12.61 -32.63 16.06
C ASN A 4 12.62 -34.12 15.67
N PRO A 5 13.79 -34.78 15.64
CA PRO A 5 13.90 -36.15 15.14
C PRO A 5 13.30 -37.19 16.09
N VAL A 6 12.35 -37.98 15.60
CA VAL A 6 11.72 -39.09 16.34
C VAL A 6 12.71 -40.23 16.62
N THR A 7 13.69 -40.43 15.73
CA THR A 7 14.68 -41.51 15.80
C THR A 7 15.61 -41.45 17.01
N THR A 8 15.68 -40.32 17.71
CA THR A 8 16.47 -40.19 18.95
C THR A 8 15.80 -40.85 20.16
N HIS A 9 14.54 -41.31 20.03
CA HIS A 9 13.73 -41.87 21.11
C HIS A 9 13.51 -43.38 21.01
N VAL A 10 14.34 -44.11 20.26
CA VAL A 10 14.27 -45.58 20.15
C VAL A 10 14.33 -46.22 21.54
N GLN A 11 13.39 -47.12 21.81
CA GLN A 11 13.33 -47.92 23.04
C GLN A 11 13.54 -49.39 22.68
N SER A 12 14.21 -50.12 23.57
CA SER A 12 14.26 -51.58 23.47
C SER A 12 12.89 -52.16 23.78
N ALA A 13 12.32 -52.90 22.83
CA ALA A 13 10.96 -53.43 22.90
C ALA A 13 10.96 -54.96 22.83
N GLU A 14 9.78 -55.57 23.07
CA GLU A 14 9.56 -57.02 22.93
C GLU A 14 10.57 -57.87 23.72
N GLN A 15 10.68 -57.65 25.04
CA GLN A 15 11.62 -58.36 25.92
C GLN A 15 13.10 -58.28 25.44
N HIS A 16 13.50 -57.13 24.90
CA HIS A 16 14.82 -56.90 24.30
C HIS A 16 15.10 -57.64 22.99
N ASN A 17 14.10 -58.25 22.36
CA ASN A 17 14.24 -58.80 21.01
C ASN A 17 14.30 -57.70 19.92
N GLN A 18 13.77 -56.51 20.23
CA GLN A 18 13.83 -55.32 19.36
C GLN A 18 14.56 -54.17 20.07
N ASP A 19 15.85 -54.36 20.31
CA ASP A 19 16.73 -53.34 20.88
C ASP A 19 16.99 -52.16 19.93
N ILE A 20 16.84 -52.37 18.62
CA ILE A 20 16.83 -51.32 17.58
C ILE A 20 15.54 -51.42 16.77
N ASN A 21 14.88 -50.27 16.55
CA ASN A 21 13.73 -50.14 15.65
C ASN A 21 13.75 -48.75 14.97
N SER A 22 13.03 -48.60 13.86
CA SER A 22 13.11 -47.41 13.01
C SER A 22 12.18 -46.27 13.41
N LEU A 23 11.14 -46.54 14.21
CA LEU A 23 10.03 -45.63 14.50
C LEU A 23 9.41 -45.00 13.24
N ALA A 24 9.53 -45.65 12.08
CA ALA A 24 9.25 -45.05 10.77
C ALA A 24 7.82 -44.52 10.64
N LEU A 25 6.82 -45.29 11.10
CA LEU A 25 5.42 -44.87 11.06
C LEU A 25 5.15 -43.65 11.97
N ILE A 26 5.80 -43.57 13.13
CA ILE A 26 5.65 -42.44 14.05
C ILE A 26 6.27 -41.18 13.43
N SER A 27 7.47 -41.31 12.86
CA SER A 27 8.11 -40.22 12.13
C SER A 27 7.27 -39.75 10.96
N ALA A 28 6.70 -40.67 10.16
CA ALA A 28 5.84 -40.34 9.03
C ALA A 28 4.59 -39.54 9.45
N ARG A 29 3.93 -39.93 10.56
CA ARG A 29 2.77 -39.20 11.09
C ARG A 29 3.12 -37.80 11.59
N LYS A 30 4.32 -37.60 12.14
CA LYS A 30 4.79 -36.26 12.53
C LYS A 30 5.15 -35.39 11.33
N THR A 31 5.68 -35.98 10.27
CA THR A 31 5.86 -35.29 8.99
C THR A 31 4.52 -34.93 8.35
N GLU A 32 3.52 -35.79 8.41
CA GLU A 32 2.15 -35.51 7.94
C GLU A 32 1.53 -34.33 8.69
N GLU A 33 1.64 -34.29 10.02
CA GLU A 33 1.20 -33.14 10.84
C GLU A 33 1.92 -31.84 10.44
N ALA A 34 3.23 -31.90 10.15
CA ALA A 34 3.98 -30.75 9.66
C ALA A 34 3.52 -30.30 8.26
N LEU A 35 3.14 -31.23 7.38
CA LEU A 35 2.61 -30.91 6.05
C LEU A 35 1.27 -30.18 6.13
N GLU A 36 0.38 -30.52 7.07
CA GLU A 36 -0.86 -29.78 7.25
C GLU A 36 -0.62 -28.32 7.65
N ILE A 37 0.33 -28.06 8.56
CA ILE A 37 0.73 -26.70 8.91
C ILE A 37 1.34 -25.98 7.70
N MET A 38 2.19 -26.67 6.93
CA MET A 38 2.77 -26.10 5.72
C MET A 38 1.69 -25.72 4.69
N LYS A 39 0.64 -26.52 4.52
CA LYS A 39 -0.50 -26.19 3.64
C LYS A 39 -1.21 -24.92 4.11
N LEU A 40 -1.42 -24.75 5.42
CA LEU A 40 -2.00 -23.51 5.98
C LEU A 40 -1.10 -22.30 5.69
N MET A 41 0.21 -22.44 5.90
CA MET A 41 1.18 -21.37 5.59
C MET A 41 1.16 -21.01 4.10
N LEU A 42 1.13 -22.00 3.21
CA LEU A 42 1.07 -21.80 1.76
C LEU A 42 -0.22 -21.10 1.34
N ALA A 43 -1.36 -21.48 1.93
CA ALA A 43 -2.62 -20.80 1.67
C ALA A 43 -2.55 -19.31 2.06
N SER A 44 -2.03 -18.99 3.25
CA SER A 44 -1.82 -17.60 3.68
C SER A 44 -0.87 -16.83 2.76
N ILE A 45 0.23 -17.46 2.33
CA ILE A 45 1.18 -16.84 1.39
C ILE A 45 0.52 -16.57 0.04
N LEU A 46 -0.26 -17.51 -0.49
CA LEU A 46 -0.96 -17.33 -1.76
C LEU A 46 -1.93 -16.16 -1.70
N THR A 47 -2.74 -16.07 -0.64
CA THR A 47 -3.63 -14.92 -0.42
C THR A 47 -2.87 -13.61 -0.30
N ALA A 48 -1.75 -13.58 0.45
CA ALA A 48 -0.92 -12.39 0.59
C ALA A 48 -0.29 -11.95 -0.73
N LEU A 49 0.10 -12.89 -1.61
CA LEU A 49 0.64 -12.59 -2.93
C LEU A 49 -0.43 -12.02 -3.86
N CYS A 50 -1.64 -12.58 -3.88
CA CYS A 50 -2.77 -11.99 -4.61
C CYS A 50 -3.01 -10.54 -4.16
N GLN A 51 -3.08 -10.32 -2.85
CA GLN A 51 -3.26 -8.98 -2.29
C GLN A 51 -2.12 -8.03 -2.68
N ALA A 52 -0.87 -8.49 -2.67
CA ALA A 52 0.27 -7.68 -3.07
C ALA A 52 0.22 -7.27 -4.55
N VAL A 53 -0.24 -8.17 -5.43
CA VAL A 53 -0.44 -7.86 -6.85
C VAL A 53 -1.54 -6.83 -7.03
N ASP A 54 -2.67 -6.98 -6.34
CA ASP A 54 -3.78 -6.03 -6.40
C ASP A 54 -3.38 -4.65 -5.89
N LEU A 55 -2.65 -4.58 -4.78
CA LEU A 55 -2.07 -3.33 -4.28
C LEU A 55 -1.11 -2.72 -5.30
N ARG A 56 -0.22 -3.52 -5.92
CA ARG A 56 0.72 -2.98 -6.90
C ARG A 56 0.02 -2.35 -8.11
N GLN A 57 -1.08 -2.96 -8.56
CA GLN A 57 -1.90 -2.41 -9.64
C GLN A 57 -2.61 -1.12 -9.22
N LEU A 58 -3.20 -1.09 -8.02
CA LEU A 58 -3.83 0.10 -7.47
C LEU A 58 -2.83 1.25 -7.27
N GLU A 59 -1.63 0.94 -6.80
CA GLU A 59 -0.52 1.90 -6.67
C GLU A 59 -0.21 2.57 -8.01
N GLU A 60 -0.02 1.80 -9.08
CA GLU A 60 0.29 2.36 -10.41
C GLU A 60 -0.84 3.27 -10.93
N ILE A 61 -2.09 2.87 -10.71
CA ILE A 61 -3.26 3.67 -11.11
C ILE A 61 -3.31 4.98 -10.31
N LEU A 62 -3.11 4.92 -8.99
CA LEU A 62 -3.15 6.12 -8.15
C LEU A 62 -1.97 7.07 -8.42
N VAL A 63 -0.77 6.56 -8.71
CA VAL A 63 0.36 7.41 -9.13
C VAL A 63 -0.01 8.20 -10.39
N LYS A 64 -0.63 7.55 -11.38
CA LYS A 64 -1.07 8.21 -12.62
C LYS A 64 -2.08 9.32 -12.32
N VAL A 65 -3.08 9.05 -11.50
CA VAL A 65 -4.08 10.05 -11.08
C VAL A 65 -3.43 11.24 -10.38
N VAL A 66 -2.50 11.01 -9.45
CA VAL A 66 -1.79 12.10 -8.75
C VAL A 66 -1.01 12.97 -9.75
N VAL A 67 -0.31 12.34 -10.70
CA VAL A 67 0.42 13.05 -11.75
C VAL A 67 -0.52 13.84 -12.66
N ASP A 68 -1.66 13.25 -13.06
CA ASP A 68 -2.65 13.89 -13.93
C ASP A 68 -3.31 15.09 -13.24
N VAL A 69 -3.69 14.96 -11.95
CA VAL A 69 -4.24 16.05 -11.14
C VAL A 69 -3.21 17.18 -10.98
N ILE A 70 -1.96 16.87 -10.65
CA ILE A 70 -0.89 17.89 -10.53
C ILE A 70 -0.67 18.60 -11.86
N SER A 71 -0.70 17.86 -12.98
CA SER A 71 -0.58 18.45 -14.32
C SER A 71 -1.74 19.40 -14.61
N LYS A 72 -2.99 18.96 -14.36
CA LYS A 72 -4.21 19.74 -14.57
C LYS A 72 -4.22 21.02 -13.73
N VAL A 73 -3.99 20.91 -12.42
CA VAL A 73 -3.99 22.07 -11.50
C VAL A 73 -2.82 23.03 -11.82
N SER A 74 -1.67 22.50 -12.26
CA SER A 74 -0.56 23.36 -12.71
C SER A 74 -0.89 24.18 -13.95
N ASP A 75 -1.64 23.60 -14.90
CA ASP A 75 -2.08 24.28 -16.12
C ASP A 75 -3.13 25.35 -15.81
N GLU A 76 -4.07 25.06 -14.91
CA GLU A 76 -5.10 25.99 -14.46
C GLU A 76 -4.52 27.20 -13.71
N CYS A 77 -3.52 26.97 -12.85
CA CYS A 77 -2.81 28.03 -12.13
C CYS A 77 -1.78 28.79 -12.98
N GLY A 78 -1.50 28.32 -14.20
CA GLY A 78 -0.51 28.92 -15.10
C GLY A 78 0.91 28.96 -14.50
N LEU A 79 1.36 27.84 -13.95
CA LEU A 79 2.72 27.66 -13.44
C LEU A 79 3.73 27.51 -14.60
N PRO A 80 4.99 27.95 -14.44
CA PRO A 80 6.05 27.70 -15.40
C PRO A 80 6.24 26.22 -15.75
N GLU A 81 6.41 25.92 -17.04
CA GLU A 81 6.64 24.56 -17.56
C GLU A 81 7.83 23.83 -16.91
N SER A 82 8.87 24.57 -16.50
CA SER A 82 10.00 23.99 -15.77
C SER A 82 9.58 23.46 -14.39
N MET A 83 8.75 24.22 -13.67
CA MET A 83 8.27 23.85 -12.34
C MET A 83 7.24 22.71 -12.42
N LYS A 84 6.35 22.72 -13.42
CA LYS A 84 5.42 21.61 -13.68
C LYS A 84 6.15 20.27 -13.85
N LYS A 85 7.22 20.24 -14.65
CA LYS A 85 8.02 19.02 -14.87
C LYS A 85 8.71 18.54 -13.59
N GLU A 86 9.26 19.45 -12.79
CA GLU A 86 9.89 19.11 -11.51
C GLU A 86 8.85 18.59 -10.50
N LEU A 87 7.66 19.17 -10.45
CA LEU A 87 6.56 18.72 -9.57
C LEU A 87 6.03 17.34 -9.94
N VAL A 88 5.82 17.08 -11.24
CA VAL A 88 5.38 15.77 -11.74
C VAL A 88 6.44 14.70 -11.44
N ASN A 89 7.72 15.02 -11.67
CA ASN A 89 8.81 14.08 -11.37
C ASN A 89 8.96 13.84 -9.86
N ALA A 90 8.79 14.87 -9.03
CA ALA A 90 8.81 14.73 -7.58
C ALA A 90 7.65 13.88 -7.08
N ALA A 91 6.44 14.07 -7.61
CA ALA A 91 5.25 13.30 -7.23
C ALA A 91 5.37 11.83 -7.64
N GLY A 92 5.88 11.53 -8.83
CA GLY A 92 6.07 10.16 -9.30
C GLY A 92 7.10 9.35 -8.51
N GLY A 93 7.97 10.01 -7.74
CA GLY A 93 8.99 9.37 -6.91
C GLY A 93 8.54 9.01 -5.50
N ILE A 94 7.34 9.42 -5.08
CA ILE A 94 6.86 9.23 -3.70
C ILE A 94 5.93 8.00 -3.66
N PRO A 95 6.14 7.04 -2.75
CA PRO A 95 5.25 5.90 -2.61
C PRO A 95 3.86 6.35 -2.14
N VAL A 96 2.83 6.07 -2.95
CA VAL A 96 1.45 6.54 -2.74
C VAL A 96 0.89 6.13 -1.39
N TYR A 97 1.18 4.90 -0.95
CA TYR A 97 0.69 4.37 0.32
C TYR A 97 1.17 5.14 1.55
N SER A 98 2.20 5.99 1.43
CA SER A 98 2.66 6.83 2.54
C SER A 98 1.76 8.04 2.80
N TYR A 99 0.90 8.41 1.85
CA TYR A 99 0.02 9.58 1.96
C TYR A 99 -1.43 9.30 1.56
N LEU A 100 -1.77 8.04 1.26
CA LEU A 100 -3.09 7.63 0.78
C LEU A 100 -4.23 7.97 1.76
N GLU A 101 -3.98 7.91 3.07
CA GLU A 101 -5.01 8.15 4.08
C GLU A 101 -5.48 9.61 4.09
N ASN A 102 -4.55 10.56 3.95
CA ASN A 102 -4.83 12.00 3.99
C ASN A 102 -3.87 12.74 3.05
N PRO A 103 -4.07 12.70 1.72
CA PRO A 103 -3.12 13.24 0.75
C PRO A 103 -2.85 14.75 0.93
N CYS A 104 -3.75 15.44 1.63
CA CYS A 104 -3.74 16.87 1.87
C CYS A 104 -3.10 17.28 3.21
N ASP A 105 -2.53 16.36 3.98
CA ASP A 105 -1.85 16.72 5.24
C ASP A 105 -0.45 17.31 4.98
N PRO A 106 -0.15 18.53 5.47
CA PRO A 106 1.15 19.17 5.31
C PRO A 106 2.32 18.39 5.95
N SER A 107 2.06 17.48 6.89
CA SER A 107 3.09 16.66 7.52
C SER A 107 3.56 15.49 6.65
N LEU A 108 2.78 15.12 5.63
CA LEU A 108 3.03 13.94 4.81
C LEU A 108 4.04 14.19 3.68
N PRO A 109 4.64 13.11 3.14
CA PRO A 109 5.70 13.22 2.14
C PRO A 109 5.31 13.97 0.87
N LEU A 110 4.05 13.87 0.44
CA LEU A 110 3.58 14.51 -0.80
C LEU A 110 3.66 16.04 -0.72
N LEU A 111 2.89 16.66 0.19
CA LEU A 111 2.87 18.12 0.30
C LEU A 111 4.22 18.70 0.74
N SER A 112 4.92 18.05 1.66
CA SER A 112 6.26 18.49 2.07
C SER A 112 7.24 18.50 0.89
N LYS A 113 7.20 17.49 0.01
CA LYS A 113 8.07 17.43 -1.16
C LYS A 113 7.65 18.39 -2.27
N LEU A 114 6.35 18.57 -2.50
CA LEU A 114 5.85 19.56 -3.46
C LEU A 114 6.26 20.98 -3.04
N ARG A 115 6.08 21.33 -1.75
CA ARG A 115 6.54 22.61 -1.19
C ARG A 115 8.03 22.82 -1.33
N GLN A 116 8.83 21.79 -1.03
CA GLN A 116 10.28 21.84 -1.23
C GLN A 116 10.62 22.13 -2.70
N THR A 117 9.96 21.44 -3.63
CA THR A 117 10.20 21.59 -5.07
C THR A 117 9.79 22.98 -5.56
N CYS A 118 8.64 23.51 -5.12
CA CYS A 118 8.22 24.88 -5.40
C CYS A 118 9.24 25.91 -4.88
N LEU A 119 9.75 25.73 -3.66
CA LEU A 119 10.76 26.61 -3.07
C LEU A 119 12.08 26.55 -3.85
N GLU A 120 12.55 25.35 -4.21
CA GLU A 120 13.75 25.17 -5.02
C GLU A 120 13.61 25.83 -6.40
N CYS A 121 12.44 25.74 -7.03
CA CYS A 121 12.13 26.43 -8.28
C CYS A 121 12.18 27.95 -8.14
N ILE A 122 11.64 28.52 -7.05
CA ILE A 122 11.70 29.96 -6.76
C ILE A 122 13.16 30.41 -6.60
N LEU A 123 13.96 29.65 -5.83
CA LEU A 123 15.36 29.98 -5.55
C LEU A 123 16.27 29.86 -6.77
N ARG A 124 15.96 28.95 -7.70
CA ARG A 124 16.72 28.74 -8.95
C ARG A 124 16.40 29.80 -10.01
N SER A 125 15.26 30.47 -9.93
CA SER A 125 14.90 31.53 -10.87
C SER A 125 15.96 32.64 -10.83
N PRO A 126 16.68 32.91 -11.95
CA PRO A 126 17.67 33.97 -11.98
C PRO A 126 16.95 35.30 -11.78
N GLY A 127 17.35 36.05 -10.75
CA GLY A 127 16.81 37.38 -10.48
C GLY A 127 17.06 38.30 -11.67
N SER A 128 16.11 38.38 -12.61
CA SER A 128 15.97 39.51 -13.51
C SER A 128 15.07 40.52 -12.83
N ASN A 129 15.70 41.45 -12.11
CA ASN A 129 15.24 42.80 -11.76
C ASN A 129 13.73 43.01 -11.53
N GLU A 130 13.38 43.28 -10.26
CA GLU A 130 12.17 44.02 -9.83
C GLU A 130 10.77 43.45 -10.13
N VAL A 131 10.62 42.32 -10.81
CA VAL A 131 9.30 41.68 -10.94
C VAL A 131 9.05 40.78 -9.73
N SER A 132 8.34 41.37 -8.76
CA SER A 132 7.72 40.79 -7.57
C SER A 132 7.65 39.25 -7.56
N HIS A 133 8.32 38.61 -6.59
CA HIS A 133 8.10 37.19 -6.26
C HIS A 133 6.70 36.93 -5.67
N GLY A 134 5.98 37.99 -5.26
CA GLY A 134 4.61 37.93 -4.73
C GLY A 134 3.61 37.19 -5.62
N PRO A 135 3.39 37.59 -6.89
CA PRO A 135 2.45 36.93 -7.80
C PRO A 135 2.76 35.45 -8.06
N LEU A 136 4.01 35.00 -7.94
CA LEU A 136 4.34 33.58 -8.06
C LEU A 136 3.98 32.80 -6.79
N VAL A 137 4.23 33.39 -5.62
CA VAL A 137 3.84 32.80 -4.33
C VAL A 137 2.32 32.75 -4.18
N ASP A 138 1.60 33.76 -4.67
CA ASP A 138 0.13 33.78 -4.68
C ASP A 138 -0.44 32.67 -5.59
N LYS A 139 0.19 32.44 -6.76
CA LYS A 139 -0.15 31.29 -7.62
C LYS A 139 0.14 29.94 -6.99
N ILE A 140 1.23 29.81 -6.21
CA ILE A 140 1.53 28.56 -5.49
C ILE A 140 0.50 28.31 -4.38
N ARG A 141 0.02 29.36 -3.71
CA ARG A 141 -1.06 29.24 -2.73
C ARG A 141 -2.38 28.82 -3.36
N GLU A 142 -2.70 29.37 -4.53
CA GLU A 142 -3.87 28.96 -5.32
C GLU A 142 -3.74 27.50 -5.76
N PHE A 143 -2.57 27.10 -6.25
CA PHE A 143 -2.25 25.71 -6.60
C PHE A 143 -2.42 24.75 -5.41
N GLU A 144 -1.87 25.07 -4.24
CA GLU A 144 -2.02 24.22 -3.05
C GLU A 144 -3.49 24.08 -2.64
N ALA A 145 -4.25 25.17 -2.66
CA ALA A 145 -5.66 25.16 -2.30
C ALA A 145 -6.51 24.32 -3.28
N GLN A 146 -6.26 24.46 -4.58
CA GLN A 146 -6.95 23.68 -5.62
C GLN A 146 -6.56 22.20 -5.56
N LEU A 147 -5.27 21.90 -5.41
CA LEU A 147 -4.76 20.53 -5.28
C LEU A 147 -5.40 19.83 -4.07
N MET A 148 -5.48 20.50 -2.92
CA MET A 148 -6.08 19.93 -1.72
C MET A 148 -7.58 19.61 -1.88
N SER A 149 -8.29 20.37 -2.72
CA SER A 149 -9.72 20.15 -2.96
C SER A 149 -10.00 19.03 -3.97
N GLU A 150 -9.17 18.89 -5.01
CA GLU A 150 -9.41 17.93 -6.10
C GLU A 150 -8.78 16.56 -5.85
N LEU A 151 -7.59 16.52 -5.23
CA LEU A 151 -6.78 15.31 -5.15
C LEU A 151 -7.45 14.19 -4.36
N GLU A 152 -8.01 14.51 -3.18
CA GLU A 152 -8.66 13.51 -2.32
C GLU A 152 -9.91 12.91 -2.98
N ALA A 153 -10.70 13.75 -3.67
CA ALA A 153 -11.89 13.33 -4.37
C ALA A 153 -11.57 12.38 -5.53
N GLU A 154 -10.56 12.73 -6.34
CA GLU A 154 -10.16 11.94 -7.52
C GLU A 154 -9.50 10.61 -7.12
N MET A 155 -8.64 10.62 -6.10
CA MET A 155 -8.03 9.40 -5.54
C MET A 155 -9.10 8.45 -4.97
N THR A 156 -10.08 8.99 -4.24
CA THR A 156 -11.18 8.18 -3.67
C THR A 156 -12.09 7.63 -4.75
N ALA A 157 -12.45 8.43 -5.75
CA ALA A 157 -13.26 8.00 -6.88
C ALA A 157 -12.59 6.88 -7.67
N THR A 158 -11.27 6.99 -7.89
CA THR A 158 -10.48 5.99 -8.60
C THR A 158 -10.38 4.69 -7.80
N ARG A 159 -10.14 4.77 -6.48
CA ARG A 159 -10.13 3.59 -5.61
C ARG A 159 -11.46 2.84 -5.67
N LEU A 160 -12.58 3.56 -5.54
CA LEU A 160 -13.92 2.96 -5.61
C LEU A 160 -14.22 2.35 -7.00
N SER A 161 -13.73 2.97 -8.07
CA SER A 161 -13.85 2.43 -9.43
C SER A 161 -13.05 1.13 -9.59
N TYR A 162 -11.84 1.07 -9.02
CA TYR A 162 -11.00 -0.12 -9.02
C TYR A 162 -11.66 -1.27 -8.26
N GLU A 163 -12.19 -1.00 -7.07
CA GLU A 163 -12.91 -1.98 -6.25
C GLU A 163 -14.15 -2.54 -6.95
N ARG A 164 -14.90 -1.70 -7.67
CA ARG A 164 -16.10 -2.14 -8.42
C ARG A 164 -15.76 -3.01 -9.63
N THR A 165 -14.64 -2.74 -10.30
CA THR A 165 -14.21 -3.51 -11.48
C THR A 165 -13.58 -4.84 -11.11
N HIS A 166 -13.14 -5.01 -9.85
CA HIS A 166 -12.53 -6.23 -9.32
C HIS A 166 -13.33 -6.78 -8.11
N PRO A 167 -14.56 -7.27 -8.31
CA PRO A 167 -15.49 -7.65 -7.23
C PRO A 167 -15.08 -8.89 -6.42
N ALA A 168 -14.05 -9.63 -6.84
CA ALA A 168 -13.52 -10.78 -6.09
C ALA A 168 -13.05 -10.41 -4.67
N ILE A 169 -12.82 -9.11 -4.42
CA ILE A 169 -12.34 -8.53 -3.17
C ILE A 169 -13.47 -8.35 -2.13
N THR A 170 -14.75 -8.29 -2.52
CA THR A 170 -15.87 -8.04 -1.57
C THR A 170 -16.38 -9.31 -0.85
N THR A 171 -15.95 -10.50 -1.28
CA THR A 171 -16.61 -11.75 -0.89
C THR A 171 -16.19 -12.38 0.45
N VAL A 172 -15.52 -11.66 1.35
CA VAL A 172 -15.08 -12.24 2.65
C VAL A 172 -15.91 -11.77 3.86
N GLU A 173 -16.69 -10.68 3.78
CA GLU A 173 -17.39 -10.15 4.97
C GLU A 173 -18.93 -10.26 4.98
N THR A 174 -19.60 -10.67 3.90
CA THR A 174 -21.08 -10.72 3.92
C THR A 174 -21.69 -11.95 4.59
N ALA A 175 -20.92 -12.79 5.29
CA ALA A 175 -21.47 -13.95 5.99
C ALA A 175 -21.99 -13.66 7.41
N THR A 176 -21.65 -12.52 8.02
CA THR A 176 -22.15 -12.17 9.35
C THR A 176 -22.18 -10.65 9.57
N GLN A 177 -23.33 -9.98 9.35
CA GLN A 177 -23.85 -9.01 10.35
C GLN A 177 -25.20 -8.39 10.01
N ASP A 178 -26.00 -8.31 11.07
CA ASP A 178 -27.30 -7.65 11.20
C ASP A 178 -27.29 -6.15 10.82
N PRO A 179 -28.44 -5.60 10.40
CA PRO A 179 -28.55 -4.23 9.90
C PRO A 179 -28.81 -3.25 11.05
N SER A 180 -27.79 -2.85 11.82
CA SER A 180 -27.89 -1.64 12.66
C SER A 180 -26.54 -1.11 13.16
N SER A 181 -25.76 -0.48 12.29
CA SER A 181 -24.84 0.58 12.71
C SER A 181 -24.28 1.32 11.50
N ASP A 182 -24.69 2.58 11.34
CA ASP A 182 -23.98 3.56 10.53
C ASP A 182 -22.64 3.86 11.21
N GLY A 183 -21.56 3.33 10.62
CA GLY A 183 -20.19 3.55 11.08
C GLY A 183 -19.25 3.46 9.89
N LEU A 184 -18.50 4.54 9.67
CA LEU A 184 -17.44 4.69 8.67
C LEU A 184 -16.56 3.41 8.64
N VAL A 185 -16.69 2.60 7.58
CA VAL A 185 -15.90 1.38 7.41
C VAL A 185 -14.48 1.79 7.02
N LEU A 186 -13.61 1.94 8.02
CA LEU A 186 -12.18 1.82 7.81
C LEU A 186 -11.94 0.39 7.32
N VAL A 187 -11.51 0.26 6.05
CA VAL A 187 -10.96 -0.99 5.51
C VAL A 187 -9.58 -1.21 6.14
N THR A 188 -9.55 -1.47 7.45
CA THR A 188 -8.40 -2.08 8.10
C THR A 188 -8.58 -3.59 7.94
N GLY A 189 -8.12 -4.12 6.81
CA GLY A 189 -7.88 -5.55 6.64
C GLY A 189 -6.73 -6.02 7.54
N PHE A 190 -6.92 -5.90 8.86
CA PHE A 190 -6.15 -6.65 9.83
C PHE A 190 -6.86 -7.99 9.99
N ALA A 191 -6.39 -8.99 9.25
CA ALA A 191 -6.74 -10.37 9.45
C ALA A 191 -6.56 -10.72 10.94
N ARG A 192 -7.67 -10.89 11.67
CA ARG A 192 -7.67 -11.65 12.92
C ARG A 192 -7.82 -13.12 12.52
N TYR A 193 -6.69 -13.82 12.66
CA TYR A 193 -6.45 -15.27 12.76
C TYR A 193 -7.58 -16.24 12.40
#